data_AF-A0AA39K1J9-F1
#
_entry.id   AF-A0AA39K1J9-F1
#
_cell.length_a   1.000
_cell.length_b   1.000
_cell.length_c   1.000
_cell.angle_alpha   90.00
_cell.angle_beta   90.00
_cell.angle_gamma   90.00
#
_symmetry.space_group_name_H-M   'P 1'
#
loop_
_entity.id
_entity.type
_entity.pdbx_description
1 polymer ?
#
loop_
_entity_poly.entity_id
_entity_poly.type
_entity_poly.pdbx_seq_one_letter_code
_entity_poly.pdbx_strand_id
1 'polypeptide(L)'
;MKAFISVVLGVDSGDVGALGKVKAYYGCVEAQGRGMLHCHMLVWLEGGLNPNEIKDQILQKGDQEFCDRLLAFLDDTISTCVPKPSEIQPEVPSSRSHPSSVCSIQDLYTKDIPNQQAIEADLQNLISKSQIHKHSGTCYKYWKSPEPRTCREKSSFDPDTGELCLQCLDGMVNHFNETIIRVVRCNMDIQFIGSGASAKAVLYYITDYITKSRLKANVVYAALELSVRKLGEYDPQEDDITVRAKRLLQKCSYAMMTKQELSGQEVATHAFRPMFWTSLEHVIDVMDPVSQVQCD
;
A
#
# COMPACT_ATOMS: atom_id res chain seq x y z
N MET A 1 -7.12 -1.45 -7.11
CA MET A 1 -7.55 -1.91 -5.77
C MET A 1 -8.54 -3.08 -5.82
N LYS A 2 -9.70 -2.99 -6.48
CA LYS A 2 -10.64 -4.13 -6.57
C LYS A 2 -9.98 -5.40 -7.14
N ALA A 3 -9.30 -5.29 -8.27
CA ALA A 3 -8.56 -6.41 -8.87
C ALA A 3 -7.48 -6.98 -7.94
N PHE A 4 -6.79 -6.13 -7.17
CA PHE A 4 -5.82 -6.58 -6.18
C PHE A 4 -6.47 -7.43 -5.08
N ILE A 5 -7.57 -6.96 -4.51
CA ILE A 5 -8.32 -7.69 -3.47
C ILE A 5 -8.90 -9.01 -4.03
N SER A 6 -9.47 -8.95 -5.23
CA SER A 6 -10.13 -10.08 -5.86
C SER A 6 -9.14 -11.18 -6.28
N VAL A 7 -8.08 -10.78 -7.00
CA VAL A 7 -7.17 -11.71 -7.68
C VAL A 7 -5.93 -12.01 -6.84
N VAL A 8 -5.29 -11.00 -6.26
CA VAL A 8 -4.03 -11.19 -5.53
C VAL A 8 -4.28 -11.68 -4.11
N LEU A 9 -5.32 -11.17 -3.44
CA LEU A 9 -5.72 -11.64 -2.12
C LEU A 9 -6.74 -12.80 -2.16
N GLY A 10 -7.34 -13.10 -3.32
CA GLY A 10 -8.27 -14.22 -3.48
C GLY A 10 -9.62 -14.06 -2.76
N VAL A 11 -10.02 -12.84 -2.37
CA VAL A 11 -11.16 -12.65 -1.47
C VAL A 11 -12.49 -12.98 -2.14
N ASP A 12 -12.70 -12.59 -3.39
CA ASP A 12 -13.99 -12.77 -4.07
C ASP A 12 -14.16 -14.21 -4.58
N SER A 13 -13.07 -14.89 -4.95
CA SER A 13 -13.12 -16.28 -5.41
C SER A 13 -13.12 -17.29 -4.25
N GLY A 14 -12.70 -16.88 -3.05
CA GLY A 14 -12.55 -17.76 -1.89
C GLY A 14 -11.31 -18.66 -1.96
N ASP A 15 -10.47 -18.46 -2.96
CA ASP A 15 -9.21 -19.17 -3.17
C ASP A 15 -8.12 -18.70 -2.18
N VAL A 16 -7.02 -19.43 -2.16
CA VAL A 16 -5.83 -19.03 -1.41
C VAL A 16 -5.12 -17.94 -2.19
N GLY A 17 -5.04 -16.74 -1.61
CA GLY A 17 -4.30 -15.61 -2.18
C GLY A 17 -2.81 -15.64 -1.86
N ALA A 18 -2.08 -14.60 -2.30
CA ALA A 18 -0.64 -14.46 -2.13
C ALA A 18 -0.16 -14.41 -0.66
N LEU A 19 -1.06 -14.13 0.27
CA LEU A 19 -0.80 -14.10 1.71
C LEU A 19 -1.48 -15.27 2.46
N GLY A 20 -2.08 -16.22 1.74
CA GLY A 20 -2.95 -17.23 2.31
C GLY A 20 -4.44 -16.93 2.12
N LYS A 21 -5.30 -17.74 2.76
CA LYS A 21 -6.76 -17.58 2.68
C LYS A 21 -7.19 -16.39 3.52
N VAL A 22 -7.78 -15.38 2.89
CA VAL A 22 -8.18 -14.14 3.56
C VAL A 22 -9.58 -14.26 4.14
N LYS A 23 -9.73 -13.94 5.42
CA LYS A 23 -11.00 -13.88 6.14
C LYS A 23 -11.63 -12.49 6.11
N ALA A 24 -10.80 -11.46 6.26
CA ALA A 24 -11.22 -10.06 6.25
C ALA A 24 -10.07 -9.17 5.83
N TYR A 25 -10.38 -7.96 5.37
CA TYR A 25 -9.39 -6.94 5.09
C TYR A 25 -9.96 -5.55 5.35
N TYR A 26 -9.09 -4.58 5.59
CA TYR A 26 -9.41 -3.16 5.66
C TYR A 26 -8.33 -2.39 4.91
N GLY A 27 -8.71 -1.49 4.00
CA GLY A 27 -7.74 -0.70 3.23
C GLY A 27 -8.19 0.73 3.02
N CYS A 28 -7.26 1.67 3.14
CA CYS A 28 -7.47 3.08 2.85
C CYS A 28 -6.45 3.56 1.82
N VAL A 29 -6.94 4.22 0.77
CA VAL A 29 -6.10 4.93 -0.21
C VAL A 29 -6.00 6.38 0.23
N GLU A 30 -4.78 6.87 0.36
CA GLU A 30 -4.52 8.28 0.63
C GLU A 30 -3.76 8.89 -0.56
N ALA A 31 -4.14 10.11 -0.91
CA ALA A 31 -3.39 10.95 -1.82
C ALA A 31 -2.44 11.83 -1.01
N GLN A 32 -1.16 11.46 -0.99
CA GLN A 32 -0.13 12.38 -0.56
C GLN A 32 0.00 13.39 -1.71
N GLY A 33 -0.09 14.69 -1.45
CA GLY A 33 0.05 15.78 -2.44
C GLY A 33 1.41 15.85 -3.17
N ARG A 34 2.11 14.73 -3.26
CA ARG A 34 3.37 14.44 -3.98
C ARG A 34 3.13 13.63 -5.26
N GLY A 35 1.88 13.43 -5.66
CA GLY A 35 1.54 12.89 -6.97
C GLY A 35 1.52 11.36 -7.10
N MET A 36 1.48 10.61 -5.99
CA MET A 36 1.27 9.15 -6.02
C MET A 36 0.26 8.74 -4.95
N LEU A 37 -0.67 7.85 -5.33
CA LEU A 37 -1.59 7.22 -4.39
C LEU A 37 -0.84 6.16 -3.59
N HIS A 38 -1.08 6.11 -2.29
CA HIS A 38 -0.54 5.06 -1.42
C HIS A 38 -1.70 4.37 -0.72
N CYS A 39 -1.53 3.08 -0.47
CA CYS A 39 -2.53 2.25 0.19
C CYS A 39 -1.97 1.72 1.50
N HIS A 40 -2.70 1.91 2.59
CA HIS A 40 -2.48 1.21 3.85
C HIS A 40 -3.54 0.14 4.00
N MET A 41 -3.15 -1.10 4.29
CA MET A 41 -4.08 -2.23 4.36
C MET A 41 -3.76 -3.14 5.55
N LEU A 42 -4.81 -3.62 6.21
CA LEU A 42 -4.79 -4.77 7.12
C LEU A 42 -5.46 -5.95 6.41
N VAL A 43 -4.87 -7.13 6.59
CA VAL A 43 -5.39 -8.38 6.07
C VAL A 43 -5.42 -9.39 7.23
N TRP A 44 -6.59 -9.98 7.47
CA TRP A 44 -6.77 -11.05 8.43
C TRP A 44 -6.92 -12.37 7.68
N LEU A 45 -6.11 -13.35 8.05
CA LEU A 45 -6.11 -14.66 7.44
C LEU A 45 -7.06 -15.61 8.19
N GLU A 46 -7.63 -16.56 7.46
CA GLU A 46 -8.44 -17.65 8.02
C GLU A 46 -7.58 -18.48 8.98
N GLY A 47 -8.06 -18.74 10.20
CA GLY A 47 -7.29 -19.44 11.23
C GLY A 47 -6.18 -18.61 11.89
N GLY A 48 -6.02 -17.33 11.52
CA GLY A 48 -5.08 -16.42 12.16
C GLY A 48 -5.45 -16.18 13.63
N LEU A 49 -4.58 -16.63 14.53
CA LEU A 49 -4.69 -16.39 15.97
C LEU A 49 -4.30 -14.95 16.31
N ASN A 50 -4.91 -14.39 17.34
CA ASN A 50 -4.44 -13.10 17.85
C ASN A 50 -3.10 -13.24 18.58
N PRO A 51 -2.32 -12.15 18.75
CA PRO A 51 -1.00 -12.21 19.38
C PRO A 51 -0.92 -12.92 20.74
N ASN A 52 -1.95 -12.76 21.58
CA ASN A 52 -1.97 -13.41 22.89
C ASN A 52 -2.22 -14.91 22.75
N GLU A 53 -3.11 -15.32 21.84
CA GLU A 53 -3.36 -16.72 21.54
C GLU A 53 -2.13 -17.41 20.94
N ILE A 54 -1.38 -16.73 20.06
CA ILE A 54 -0.10 -17.23 19.54
C ILE A 54 0.87 -17.46 20.70
N LYS A 55 1.02 -16.46 21.57
CA LYS A 55 1.91 -16.54 22.73
C LYS A 55 1.49 -17.68 23.68
N ASP A 56 0.20 -17.82 23.96
CA ASP A 56 -0.32 -18.87 24.84
C ASP A 56 -0.15 -20.27 24.22
N GLN A 57 -0.35 -20.40 22.90
CA GLN A 57 -0.13 -21.66 22.18
C GLN A 57 1.34 -22.09 22.25
N ILE A 58 2.28 -21.16 22.09
CA ILE A 58 3.72 -21.47 22.10
C ILE A 58 4.22 -21.68 23.54
N LEU A 59 3.95 -20.74 24.45
CA LEU A 59 4.52 -20.74 25.80
C LEU A 59 3.76 -21.61 26.79
N GLN A 60 2.43 -21.52 26.84
CA GLN A 60 1.66 -22.25 27.85
C GLN A 60 1.41 -23.70 27.44
N LYS A 61 1.12 -23.93 26.15
CA LYS A 61 0.87 -25.29 25.64
C LYS A 61 2.13 -25.99 25.14
N GLY A 62 3.24 -25.26 24.96
CA GLY A 62 4.51 -25.83 24.49
C GLY A 62 4.46 -26.37 23.07
N ASP A 63 3.58 -25.82 22.22
CA ASP A 63 3.35 -26.31 20.85
C ASP A 63 4.45 -25.80 19.89
N GLN A 64 5.60 -26.47 19.93
CA GLN A 64 6.75 -26.12 19.08
C GLN A 64 6.46 -26.36 17.60
N GLU A 65 5.65 -27.37 17.26
CA GLU A 65 5.28 -27.66 15.88
C GLU A 65 4.45 -26.52 15.28
N PHE A 66 3.53 -25.94 16.05
CA PHE A 66 2.84 -24.72 15.64
C PHE A 66 3.80 -23.55 15.43
N CYS A 67 4.75 -23.33 16.35
CA CYS A 67 5.75 -22.27 16.22
C CYS A 67 6.55 -22.42 14.92
N ASP A 68 7.10 -23.61 14.66
CA ASP A 68 7.94 -23.87 13.51
C ASP A 68 7.15 -23.71 12.19
N ARG A 69 5.90 -24.17 12.14
CA ARG A 69 5.02 -23.96 10.98
C ARG A 69 4.69 -22.49 10.76
N LEU A 70 4.44 -21.72 11.82
CA LEU A 70 4.19 -20.29 11.71
C LEU A 70 5.42 -19.54 11.18
N LEU A 71 6.61 -19.84 11.71
CA LEU A 71 7.86 -19.25 11.23
C LEU A 71 8.12 -19.59 9.76
N ALA A 72 7.97 -20.86 9.38
CA ALA A 72 8.12 -21.28 7.99
C ALA A 72 7.14 -20.59 7.03
N PHE A 73 5.87 -20.43 7.46
CA PHE A 73 4.88 -19.69 6.68
C PHE A 73 5.27 -18.22 6.49
N LEU A 74 5.76 -17.56 7.55
CA LEU A 74 6.16 -16.15 7.47
C LEU A 74 7.42 -15.95 6.62
N ASP A 75 8.40 -16.85 6.71
CA ASP A 75 9.62 -16.83 5.91
C ASP A 75 9.34 -17.09 4.41
N ASP A 76 8.36 -17.94 4.10
CA ASP A 76 7.90 -18.16 2.72
C ASP A 76 7.09 -16.97 2.17
N THR A 77 6.32 -16.30 3.03
CA THR A 77 5.43 -15.20 2.61
C THR A 77 6.14 -13.85 2.49
N ILE A 78 7.16 -13.61 3.33
CA ILE A 78 7.79 -12.30 3.50
C ILE A 78 9.28 -12.37 3.19
N SER A 79 9.66 -11.81 2.05
CA SER A 79 11.05 -11.68 1.62
C SER A 79 11.68 -10.41 2.20
N THR A 80 12.95 -10.52 2.63
CA THR A 80 13.69 -9.44 3.32
C THR A 80 15.04 -9.09 2.70
N CYS A 81 15.32 -9.58 1.49
CA CYS A 81 16.51 -9.23 0.73
C CYS A 81 16.24 -9.19 -0.77
N VAL A 82 17.19 -8.59 -1.50
CA VAL A 82 17.24 -8.71 -2.95
C VAL A 82 17.62 -10.16 -3.32
N PRO A 83 16.86 -10.83 -4.21
CA PRO A 83 17.25 -12.13 -4.73
C PRO A 83 18.64 -12.08 -5.35
N LYS A 84 19.42 -13.15 -5.18
CA LYS A 84 20.75 -13.23 -5.77
C LYS A 84 20.64 -13.22 -7.29
N PRO A 85 21.54 -12.51 -7.99
CA PRO A 85 21.56 -12.53 -9.44
C PRO A 85 21.85 -13.95 -9.96
N SER A 86 21.10 -14.37 -10.97
CA SER A 86 21.42 -15.54 -11.77
C SER A 86 22.71 -15.27 -12.57
N GLU A 87 23.49 -16.32 -12.86
CA GLU A 87 24.77 -16.21 -13.59
C GLU A 87 24.59 -15.55 -14.97
N ILE A 88 23.42 -15.75 -15.58
CA ILE A 88 23.00 -15.13 -16.82
C ILE A 88 21.87 -14.15 -16.50
N GLN A 89 22.09 -12.87 -16.77
CA GLN A 89 21.06 -11.84 -16.68
C GLN A 89 20.57 -11.49 -18.09
N PRO A 90 19.42 -12.02 -18.53
CA PRO A 90 18.84 -11.60 -19.79
C PRO A 90 18.48 -10.11 -19.74
N GLU A 91 18.56 -9.45 -20.89
CA GLU A 91 18.05 -8.10 -21.01
C GLU A 91 16.52 -8.14 -21.02
N VAL A 92 15.90 -7.44 -20.06
CA VAL A 92 14.45 -7.36 -19.89
C VAL A 92 13.99 -5.90 -19.97
N PRO A 93 12.70 -5.60 -20.15
CA PRO A 93 12.22 -4.21 -20.23
C PRO A 93 12.64 -3.36 -19.02
N SER A 94 12.69 -3.95 -17.82
CA SER A 94 13.14 -3.28 -16.59
C SER A 94 14.65 -2.99 -16.54
N SER A 95 15.44 -3.54 -17.47
CA SER A 95 16.85 -3.20 -17.65
C SER A 95 17.02 -1.85 -18.35
N ARG A 96 16.07 -1.49 -19.22
CA ARG A 96 16.10 -0.25 -20.03
C ARG A 96 15.31 0.89 -19.39
N SER A 97 14.22 0.56 -18.71
CA SER A 97 13.31 1.54 -18.08
C SER A 97 13.18 1.30 -16.59
N HIS A 98 12.64 2.29 -15.85
CA HIS A 98 12.34 2.09 -14.44
C HIS A 98 11.35 0.91 -14.28
N PRO A 99 11.59 -0.05 -13.36
CA PRO A 99 10.73 -1.24 -13.25
C PRO A 99 9.25 -0.91 -13.06
N SER A 100 8.94 0.15 -12.29
CA SER A 100 7.57 0.63 -12.06
C SER A 100 6.86 1.24 -13.27
N SER A 101 7.58 1.58 -14.35
CA SER A 101 6.96 2.07 -15.59
C SER A 101 6.73 0.97 -16.64
N VAL A 102 7.24 -0.23 -16.38
CA VAL A 102 7.03 -1.39 -17.27
C VAL A 102 5.58 -1.87 -17.10
N CYS A 103 4.74 -1.62 -18.10
CA CYS A 103 3.31 -1.95 -18.07
C CYS A 103 3.00 -3.37 -18.56
N SER A 104 3.85 -3.94 -19.43
CA SER A 104 3.68 -5.29 -19.97
C SER A 104 4.73 -6.24 -19.43
N ILE A 105 4.29 -7.42 -19.02
CA ILE A 105 5.16 -8.55 -18.68
C ILE A 105 5.23 -9.57 -19.82
N GLN A 106 4.65 -9.30 -20.99
CA GLN A 106 4.62 -10.24 -22.12
C GLN A 106 6.02 -10.67 -22.54
N ASP A 107 6.99 -9.76 -22.46
CA ASP A 107 8.40 -10.01 -22.77
C ASP A 107 9.09 -10.94 -21.76
N LEU A 108 8.44 -11.23 -20.63
CA LEU A 108 8.87 -12.24 -19.66
C LEU A 108 8.37 -13.65 -20.05
N TYR A 109 7.62 -13.79 -21.15
CA TYR A 109 7.10 -15.05 -21.65
C TYR A 109 7.62 -15.31 -23.06
N THR A 110 7.97 -16.56 -23.33
CA THR A 110 8.34 -17.02 -24.67
C THR A 110 7.21 -17.91 -25.18
N LYS A 111 6.42 -17.45 -26.15
CA LYS A 111 5.24 -18.17 -26.67
C LYS A 111 4.29 -18.61 -25.54
N ASP A 112 3.95 -17.67 -24.67
CA ASP A 112 3.08 -17.87 -23.49
C ASP A 112 3.65 -18.81 -22.40
N ILE A 113 4.91 -19.24 -22.54
CA ILE A 113 5.61 -20.02 -21.51
C ILE A 113 6.45 -19.06 -20.65
N PRO A 114 6.33 -19.11 -19.31
CA PRO A 114 7.15 -18.28 -18.41
C PRO A 114 8.65 -18.48 -18.67
N ASN A 115 9.36 -17.40 -19.02
CA ASN A 115 10.81 -17.40 -19.06
C ASN A 115 11.34 -17.10 -17.65
N GLN A 116 11.68 -18.15 -16.91
CA GLN A 116 12.09 -18.04 -15.52
C GLN A 116 13.30 -17.10 -15.31
N GLN A 117 14.28 -17.13 -16.21
CA GLN A 117 15.46 -16.26 -16.12
C GLN A 117 15.07 -14.78 -16.32
N ALA A 118 14.17 -14.49 -17.26
CA ALA A 118 13.68 -13.13 -17.47
C ALA A 118 12.85 -12.65 -16.28
N ILE A 119 12.02 -13.52 -15.69
CA ILE A 119 11.21 -13.23 -14.51
C ILE A 119 12.10 -12.90 -13.31
N GLU A 120 13.14 -13.69 -13.07
CA GLU A 120 14.08 -13.46 -11.97
C GLU A 120 14.88 -12.17 -12.16
N ALA A 121 15.34 -11.88 -13.38
CA ALA A 121 16.02 -10.64 -13.70
C ALA A 121 15.13 -9.40 -13.51
N ASP A 122 13.86 -9.47 -13.94
CA ASP A 122 12.88 -8.41 -13.72
C ASP A 122 12.59 -8.20 -12.22
N LEU A 123 12.37 -9.29 -11.47
CA LEU A 123 12.17 -9.24 -10.02
C LEU A 123 13.36 -8.58 -9.33
N GLN A 124 14.59 -8.99 -9.65
CA GLN A 124 15.80 -8.42 -9.08
C GLN A 124 15.89 -6.90 -9.34
N ASN A 125 15.66 -6.47 -10.58
CA ASN A 125 15.63 -5.06 -10.96
C ASN A 125 14.57 -4.29 -10.15
N LEU A 126 13.38 -4.88 -10.01
CA LEU A 126 12.26 -4.31 -9.29
C LEU A 126 12.57 -4.12 -7.80
N ILE A 127 13.09 -5.14 -7.11
CA ILE A 127 13.47 -5.04 -5.69
C ILE A 127 14.58 -4.00 -5.53
N SER A 128 15.62 -4.07 -6.37
CA SER A 128 16.78 -3.19 -6.28
C SER A 128 16.43 -1.71 -6.44
N LYS A 129 15.43 -1.39 -7.28
CA LYS A 129 15.00 0.00 -7.50
C LYS A 129 13.91 0.46 -6.53
N SER A 130 13.01 -0.43 -6.13
CA SER A 130 11.76 -0.06 -5.44
C SER A 130 11.71 -0.43 -3.96
N GLN A 131 12.54 -1.37 -3.49
CA GLN A 131 12.50 -1.87 -2.10
C GLN A 131 13.72 -1.49 -1.26
N ILE A 132 14.83 -1.11 -1.89
CA ILE A 132 16.00 -0.63 -1.16
C ILE A 132 15.72 0.78 -0.63
N HIS A 133 15.66 0.89 0.69
CA HIS A 133 15.49 2.15 1.39
C HIS A 133 16.67 3.08 1.12
N LYS A 134 16.37 4.36 0.92
CA LYS A 134 17.37 5.43 0.85
C LYS A 134 17.01 6.47 1.88
N HIS A 135 17.94 6.75 2.80
CA HIS A 135 17.71 7.75 3.82
C HIS A 135 17.34 9.10 3.19
N SER A 136 16.24 9.68 3.68
CA SER A 136 15.79 11.01 3.32
C SER A 136 15.62 11.84 4.59
N GLY A 137 15.43 13.16 4.45
CA GLY A 137 15.17 14.04 5.60
C GLY A 137 14.01 13.59 6.49
N THR A 138 13.05 12.82 5.94
CA THR A 138 11.94 12.27 6.73
C THR A 138 12.36 11.16 7.69
N CYS A 139 13.42 10.40 7.38
CA CYS A 139 13.97 9.39 8.29
C CYS A 139 14.36 10.03 9.62
N TYR A 140 15.03 11.17 9.56
CA TYR A 140 15.52 11.89 10.74
C TYR A 140 14.43 12.65 11.50
N LYS A 141 13.19 12.71 10.98
CA LYS A 141 12.09 13.46 11.62
C LYS A 141 11.60 12.77 12.90
N TYR A 142 11.47 11.45 12.86
CA TYR A 142 10.95 10.64 13.96
C TYR A 142 11.98 9.63 14.48
N TRP A 143 13.04 9.39 13.72
CA TRP A 143 14.09 8.43 14.06
C TRP A 143 15.38 9.14 14.47
N LYS A 144 15.74 9.03 15.75
CA LYS A 144 16.92 9.71 16.32
C LYS A 144 18.25 9.04 15.99
N SER A 145 18.25 7.75 15.63
CA SER A 145 19.44 7.01 15.16
C SER A 145 19.04 6.05 14.03
N PRO A 146 19.12 6.48 12.75
CA PRO A 146 18.62 5.72 11.62
C PRO A 146 19.62 4.65 11.18
N GLU A 147 19.88 3.70 12.07
CA GLU A 147 20.63 2.50 11.74
C GLU A 147 19.76 1.52 10.95
N PRO A 148 20.31 0.77 9.99
CA PRO A 148 19.57 -0.29 9.30
C PRO A 148 18.91 -1.27 10.27
N ARG A 149 17.86 -1.97 9.83
CA ARG A 149 17.26 -3.04 10.64
C ARG A 149 18.33 -4.07 11.01
N THR A 150 18.28 -4.58 12.24
CA THR A 150 19.21 -5.63 12.69
C THR A 150 19.02 -6.88 11.87
N CYS A 151 20.05 -7.26 11.10
CA CYS A 151 20.02 -8.48 10.31
C CYS A 151 20.02 -9.73 11.21
N ARG A 152 19.22 -10.73 10.81
CA ARG A 152 19.08 -12.04 11.46
C ARG A 152 18.96 -13.12 10.40
N GLU A 153 19.75 -14.17 10.54
CA GLU A 153 19.79 -15.27 9.56
C GLU A 153 18.56 -16.19 9.60
N LYS A 154 17.83 -16.24 10.72
CA LYS A 154 16.68 -17.13 10.88
C LYS A 154 15.61 -16.45 11.71
N SER A 155 14.36 -16.79 11.40
CA SER A 155 13.24 -16.43 12.24
C SER A 155 13.27 -17.23 13.54
N SER A 156 12.81 -16.61 14.63
CA SER A 156 12.77 -17.21 15.95
C SER A 156 11.65 -16.63 16.80
N PHE A 157 11.27 -17.38 17.83
CA PHE A 157 10.39 -16.89 18.89
C PHE A 157 11.21 -16.66 20.15
N ASP A 158 11.13 -15.45 20.71
CA ASP A 158 11.76 -15.12 21.97
C ASP A 158 10.82 -15.49 23.12
N PRO A 159 11.16 -16.46 23.97
CA PRO A 159 10.29 -16.92 25.05
C PRO A 159 10.15 -15.91 26.19
N ASP A 160 11.13 -15.03 26.40
CA ASP A 160 11.14 -14.08 27.51
C ASP A 160 10.20 -12.89 27.21
N THR A 161 10.28 -12.38 25.98
CA THR A 161 9.42 -11.29 25.53
C THR A 161 8.08 -11.81 24.99
N GLY A 162 8.08 -13.02 24.42
CA GLY A 162 6.97 -13.60 23.68
C GLY A 162 6.80 -12.98 22.29
N GLU A 163 7.88 -12.47 21.69
CA GLU A 163 7.88 -11.83 20.38
C GLU A 163 8.43 -12.76 19.29
N LEU A 164 7.82 -12.68 18.10
CA LEU A 164 8.32 -13.32 16.89
C LEU A 164 9.33 -12.38 16.21
N CYS A 165 10.57 -12.83 16.11
CA CYS A 165 11.64 -12.15 15.41
C CYS A 165 11.80 -12.77 14.02
N LEU A 166 11.35 -12.06 12.98
CA LEU A 166 11.50 -12.51 11.60
C LEU A 166 12.95 -12.42 11.12
N GLN A 167 13.29 -13.31 10.18
CA GLN A 167 14.52 -13.29 9.40
C GLN A 167 14.62 -11.93 8.69
N CYS A 168 15.79 -11.32 8.77
CA CYS A 168 16.09 -10.07 8.10
C CYS A 168 17.47 -10.21 7.47
N LEU A 169 17.52 -10.49 6.18
CA LEU A 169 18.78 -10.73 5.47
C LEU A 169 19.45 -9.43 5.03
N ASP A 170 18.68 -8.38 4.74
CA ASP A 170 19.19 -7.04 4.44
C ASP A 170 18.38 -5.96 5.18
N GLY A 171 19.03 -5.28 6.13
CA GLY A 171 18.39 -4.27 6.96
C GLY A 171 17.94 -3.00 6.22
N MET A 172 18.37 -2.81 4.97
CA MET A 172 18.00 -1.69 4.11
C MET A 172 16.86 -2.04 3.16
N VAL A 173 16.49 -3.31 3.02
CA VAL A 173 15.39 -3.73 2.15
C VAL A 173 14.08 -3.67 2.92
N ASN A 174 13.05 -3.05 2.33
CA ASN A 174 11.69 -3.13 2.84
C ASN A 174 11.14 -4.53 2.69
N HIS A 175 10.40 -4.99 3.69
CA HIS A 175 9.82 -6.34 3.64
C HIS A 175 8.77 -6.37 2.53
N PHE A 176 8.79 -7.40 1.70
CA PHE A 176 7.86 -7.50 0.58
C PHE A 176 7.38 -8.95 0.41
N ASN A 177 6.31 -9.12 -0.36
CA ASN A 177 5.90 -10.42 -0.86
C ASN A 177 6.20 -10.47 -2.36
N GLU A 178 6.86 -11.53 -2.82
CA GLU A 178 7.32 -11.66 -4.20
C GLU A 178 6.18 -11.64 -5.22
N THR A 179 5.06 -12.29 -4.91
CA THR A 179 3.89 -12.30 -5.79
C THR A 179 3.28 -10.90 -5.88
N ILE A 180 3.07 -10.24 -4.74
CA ILE A 180 2.47 -8.90 -4.69
C ILE A 180 3.34 -7.90 -5.45
N ILE A 181 4.65 -7.86 -5.18
CA ILE A 181 5.50 -6.82 -5.77
C ILE A 181 5.57 -6.95 -7.30
N ARG A 182 5.59 -8.17 -7.86
CA ARG A 182 5.56 -8.39 -9.31
C ARG A 182 4.31 -7.82 -9.97
N VAL A 183 3.18 -7.83 -9.26
CA VAL A 183 1.90 -7.29 -9.76
C VAL A 183 1.83 -5.77 -9.60
N VAL A 184 2.21 -5.24 -8.42
CA VAL A 184 2.04 -3.80 -8.14
C VAL A 184 3.19 -2.94 -8.66
N ARG A 185 4.37 -3.55 -8.85
CA ARG A 185 5.61 -2.95 -9.38
C ARG A 185 6.05 -1.65 -8.69
N CYS A 186 5.66 -1.45 -7.44
CA CYS A 186 6.01 -0.27 -6.64
C CYS A 186 6.51 -0.68 -5.25
N ASN A 187 6.99 0.29 -4.47
CA ASN A 187 7.41 0.05 -3.10
C ASN A 187 6.23 -0.49 -2.26
N MET A 188 6.53 -1.43 -1.37
CA MET A 188 5.60 -1.98 -0.39
C MET A 188 6.38 -2.25 0.90
N ASP A 189 5.67 -2.31 2.03
CA ASP A 189 6.24 -2.75 3.30
C ASP A 189 5.21 -3.66 3.98
N ILE A 190 5.51 -4.95 4.07
CA ILE A 190 4.64 -5.95 4.71
C ILE A 190 5.18 -6.31 6.09
N GLN A 191 4.30 -6.32 7.08
CA GLN A 191 4.67 -6.64 8.46
C GLN A 191 3.65 -7.58 9.07
N PHE A 192 4.12 -8.66 9.70
CA PHE A 192 3.28 -9.54 10.49
C PHE A 192 3.03 -8.94 11.87
N ILE A 193 1.77 -8.96 12.30
CA ILE A 193 1.36 -8.41 13.59
C ILE A 193 1.24 -9.56 14.59
N GLY A 194 2.39 -9.99 15.11
CA GLY A 194 2.49 -11.15 16.01
C GLY A 194 2.52 -10.84 17.51
N SER A 195 2.74 -9.57 17.91
CA SER A 195 2.82 -9.17 19.31
C SER A 195 1.76 -8.15 19.70
N GLY A 196 1.36 -8.14 20.97
CA GLY A 196 0.38 -7.18 21.49
C GLY A 196 0.86 -5.72 21.41
N ALA A 197 2.17 -5.49 21.51
CA ALA A 197 2.77 -4.16 21.33
C ALA A 197 2.67 -3.71 19.86
N SER A 198 3.07 -4.57 18.92
CA SER A 198 2.94 -4.31 17.48
C SER A 198 1.48 -4.10 17.07
N ALA A 199 0.55 -4.89 17.60
CA ALA A 199 -0.88 -4.71 17.35
C ALA A 199 -1.39 -3.34 17.81
N LYS A 200 -1.02 -2.91 19.03
CA LYS A 200 -1.38 -1.57 19.53
C LYS A 200 -0.78 -0.45 18.66
N ALA A 201 0.50 -0.56 18.31
CA ALA A 201 1.18 0.42 17.48
C ALA A 201 0.50 0.56 16.10
N VAL A 202 0.17 -0.57 15.47
CA VAL A 202 -0.53 -0.59 14.18
C VAL A 202 -1.96 -0.05 14.31
N LEU A 203 -2.68 -0.36 15.38
CA LEU A 203 -4.00 0.23 15.65
C LEU A 203 -3.94 1.75 15.75
N TYR A 204 -2.98 2.31 16.48
CA TYR A 204 -2.78 3.76 16.55
C TYR A 204 -2.43 4.35 15.19
N TYR A 205 -1.47 3.73 14.50
CA TYR A 205 -1.05 4.15 13.16
C TYR A 205 -2.23 4.21 12.21
N ILE A 206 -2.99 3.13 12.09
CA ILE A 206 -4.14 3.06 11.19
C ILE A 206 -5.25 4.01 11.62
N THR A 207 -5.50 4.14 12.92
CA THR A 207 -6.48 5.13 13.42
C THR A 207 -6.09 6.54 12.97
N ASP A 208 -4.80 6.90 12.99
CA ASP A 208 -4.34 8.18 12.44
C ASP A 208 -4.69 8.32 10.96
N TYR A 209 -4.48 7.29 10.13
CA TYR A 209 -4.86 7.32 8.71
C TYR A 209 -6.37 7.39 8.47
N ILE A 210 -7.16 6.66 9.26
CA ILE A 210 -8.63 6.66 9.18
C ILE A 210 -9.17 8.04 9.56
N THR A 211 -8.60 8.63 10.62
CA THR A 211 -9.03 9.92 11.15
C THR A 211 -8.37 11.11 10.47
N LYS A 212 -7.44 10.88 9.54
CA LYS A 212 -6.76 11.91 8.78
C LYS A 212 -7.76 12.68 7.94
N SER A 213 -8.08 13.89 8.42
CA SER A 213 -9.04 14.75 7.74
C SER A 213 -8.54 15.07 6.32
N ARG A 214 -9.39 14.81 5.32
CA ARG A 214 -9.13 15.20 3.93
C ARG A 214 -9.07 16.72 3.76
N LEU A 215 -9.70 17.47 4.66
CA LEU A 215 -9.74 18.93 4.66
C LEU A 215 -8.98 19.47 5.87
N LYS A 216 -8.02 20.37 5.63
CA LYS A 216 -7.36 21.11 6.72
C LYS A 216 -8.37 22.01 7.41
N ALA A 217 -8.26 22.13 8.74
CA ALA A 217 -9.22 22.88 9.54
C ALA A 217 -9.40 24.33 9.08
N ASN A 218 -8.32 25.00 8.65
CA ASN A 218 -8.39 26.37 8.12
C ASN A 218 -9.26 26.48 6.84
N VAL A 219 -9.24 25.47 5.97
CA VAL A 219 -10.10 25.42 4.77
C VAL A 219 -11.56 25.22 5.18
N VAL A 220 -11.81 24.36 6.17
CA VAL A 220 -13.15 24.15 6.73
C VAL A 220 -13.68 25.46 7.32
N TYR A 221 -12.91 26.15 8.16
CA TYR A 221 -13.33 27.42 8.75
C TYR A 221 -13.62 28.50 7.70
N ALA A 222 -12.77 28.64 6.68
CA ALA A 222 -13.02 29.57 5.59
C ALA A 222 -14.29 29.24 4.79
N ALA A 223 -14.56 27.95 4.55
CA ALA A 223 -15.77 27.49 3.87
C ALA A 223 -17.03 27.75 4.72
N LEU A 224 -16.96 27.53 6.04
CA LEU A 224 -18.04 27.83 6.98
C LEU A 224 -18.32 29.34 7.03
N GLU A 225 -17.29 30.17 7.16
CA GLU A 225 -17.41 31.64 7.17
C GLU A 225 -18.06 32.14 5.88
N LEU A 226 -17.61 31.65 4.72
CA LEU A 226 -18.22 31.99 3.43
C LEU A 226 -19.69 31.56 3.36
N SER A 227 -20.03 30.42 3.92
CA SER A 227 -21.40 29.88 3.91
C SER A 227 -22.34 30.71 4.77
N VAL A 228 -21.88 31.16 5.95
CA VAL A 228 -22.60 32.09 6.82
C VAL A 228 -22.80 33.44 6.14
N ARG A 229 -21.74 34.00 5.54
CA ARG A 229 -21.84 35.27 4.77
C ARG A 229 -22.84 35.17 3.62
N LYS A 230 -22.83 34.06 2.87
CA LYS A 230 -23.78 33.80 1.77
C LYS A 230 -25.20 33.54 2.24
N LEU A 231 -25.45 33.27 3.52
CA LEU A 231 -26.79 33.11 4.07
C LEU A 231 -27.46 34.46 4.37
N GLY A 232 -26.68 35.54 4.48
CA GLY A 232 -27.18 36.88 4.81
C GLY A 232 -27.58 37.00 6.29
N GLU A 233 -28.15 38.13 6.68
CA GLU A 233 -28.73 38.30 8.02
C GLU A 233 -30.01 37.47 8.18
N TYR A 234 -30.44 37.25 9.42
CA TYR A 234 -31.67 36.52 9.72
C TYR A 234 -32.86 37.50 9.69
N ASP A 235 -33.89 37.17 8.92
CA ASP A 235 -35.15 37.92 8.94
C ASP A 235 -36.26 37.10 9.62
N PRO A 236 -36.76 37.49 10.81
CA PRO A 236 -37.82 36.78 11.50
C PRO A 236 -39.15 36.68 10.74
N GLN A 237 -39.38 37.53 9.73
CA GLN A 237 -40.61 37.54 8.94
C GLN A 237 -40.53 36.62 7.72
N GLU A 238 -39.33 36.45 7.13
CA GLU A 238 -39.13 35.66 5.92
C GLU A 238 -38.46 34.29 6.17
N ASP A 239 -37.66 34.17 7.23
CA ASP A 239 -36.87 32.97 7.50
C ASP A 239 -37.51 32.06 8.57
N ASP A 240 -37.96 30.88 8.14
CA ASP A 240 -38.15 29.75 9.04
C ASP A 240 -36.80 29.22 9.55
N ILE A 241 -36.64 29.12 10.87
CA ILE A 241 -35.41 28.68 11.53
C ILE A 241 -34.93 27.32 11.03
N THR A 242 -35.85 26.38 10.82
CA THR A 242 -35.53 25.01 10.39
C THR A 242 -35.05 25.01 8.94
N VAL A 243 -35.73 25.77 8.07
CA VAL A 243 -35.35 25.92 6.66
C VAL A 243 -33.99 26.63 6.55
N ARG A 244 -33.76 27.67 7.34
CA ARG A 244 -32.50 28.41 7.37
C ARG A 244 -31.34 27.55 7.88
N ALA A 245 -31.54 26.77 8.94
CA ALA A 245 -30.54 25.83 9.43
C ALA A 245 -30.18 24.76 8.38
N LYS A 246 -31.18 24.20 7.69
CA LYS A 246 -30.95 23.27 6.57
C LYS A 246 -30.15 23.92 5.44
N ARG A 247 -30.49 25.16 5.05
CA ARG A 247 -29.75 25.91 4.03
C ARG A 247 -28.31 26.19 4.46
N LEU A 248 -28.07 26.52 5.72
CA LEU A 248 -26.72 26.70 6.26
C LEU A 248 -25.90 25.41 6.13
N LEU A 249 -26.43 24.27 6.61
CA LEU A 249 -25.75 22.98 6.50
C LEU A 249 -25.45 22.59 5.05
N GLN A 250 -26.40 22.80 4.13
CA GLN A 250 -26.20 22.57 2.70
C GLN A 250 -25.11 23.47 2.12
N LYS A 251 -25.13 24.78 2.38
CA LYS A 251 -24.11 25.72 1.90
C LYS A 251 -22.72 25.36 2.44
N CYS A 252 -22.63 25.04 3.73
CA CYS A 252 -21.41 24.56 4.36
C CYS A 252 -20.89 23.30 3.67
N SER A 253 -21.75 22.30 3.44
CA SER A 253 -21.39 21.06 2.74
C SER A 253 -20.88 21.33 1.33
N TYR A 254 -21.59 22.11 0.52
CA TYR A 254 -21.16 22.44 -0.85
C TYR A 254 -19.87 23.28 -0.87
N ALA A 255 -19.71 24.21 0.06
CA ALA A 255 -18.48 25.00 0.17
C ALA A 255 -17.29 24.12 0.55
N MET A 256 -17.45 23.19 1.49
CA MET A 256 -16.40 22.24 1.85
C MET A 256 -16.04 21.30 0.69
N MET A 257 -17.04 20.78 -0.03
CA MET A 257 -16.80 19.91 -1.19
C MET A 257 -16.10 20.63 -2.35
N THR A 258 -16.51 21.86 -2.66
CA THR A 258 -15.89 22.65 -3.74
C THR A 258 -14.48 23.14 -3.41
N LYS A 259 -14.17 23.30 -2.12
CA LYS A 259 -12.83 23.67 -1.64
C LYS A 259 -11.95 22.47 -1.32
N GLN A 260 -12.48 21.25 -1.44
CA GLN A 260 -11.69 20.05 -1.32
C GLN A 260 -10.81 19.91 -2.57
N GLU A 261 -9.52 20.11 -2.39
CA GLU A 261 -8.53 19.79 -3.41
C GLU A 261 -8.44 18.27 -3.53
N LEU A 262 -8.61 17.77 -4.75
CA LEU A 262 -8.35 16.38 -5.11
C LEU A 262 -7.02 16.32 -5.84
N SER A 263 -6.22 15.29 -5.57
CA SER A 263 -5.01 15.07 -6.34
C SER A 263 -5.34 14.74 -7.80
N GLY A 264 -4.46 15.12 -8.73
CA GLY A 264 -4.64 14.80 -10.15
C GLY A 264 -4.81 13.29 -10.39
N GLN A 265 -4.19 12.46 -9.57
CA GLN A 265 -4.27 11.00 -9.63
C GLN A 265 -5.63 10.47 -9.17
N GLU A 266 -6.21 11.05 -8.10
CA GLU A 266 -7.59 10.72 -7.69
C GLU A 266 -8.56 11.11 -8.80
N VAL A 267 -8.41 12.32 -9.36
CA VAL A 267 -9.26 12.79 -10.47
C VAL A 267 -9.12 11.87 -11.67
N ALA A 268 -7.89 11.52 -12.07
CA ALA A 268 -7.64 10.59 -13.16
C ALA A 268 -8.27 9.21 -12.90
N THR A 269 -8.11 8.66 -11.69
CA THR A 269 -8.72 7.37 -11.32
C THR A 269 -10.25 7.41 -11.38
N HIS A 270 -10.86 8.54 -10.99
CA HIS A 270 -12.31 8.71 -11.00
C HIS A 270 -12.86 9.01 -12.39
N ALA A 271 -12.21 9.89 -13.15
CA ALA A 271 -12.63 10.34 -14.48
C ALA A 271 -12.36 9.28 -15.55
N PHE A 272 -11.26 8.55 -15.45
CA PHE A 272 -10.84 7.53 -16.42
C PHE A 272 -11.15 6.11 -15.98
N ARG A 273 -11.91 5.92 -14.90
CA ARG A 273 -12.44 4.62 -14.48
C ARG A 273 -13.12 3.80 -15.59
N PRO A 274 -13.79 4.41 -16.59
CA PRO A 274 -14.36 3.69 -17.74
C PRO A 274 -13.35 3.42 -18.87
N MET A 275 -12.21 4.10 -18.90
CA MET A 275 -11.18 3.91 -19.91
C MET A 275 -10.23 2.81 -19.42
N PHE A 276 -10.16 1.71 -20.17
CA PHE A 276 -9.05 0.79 -20.01
C PHE A 276 -7.74 1.59 -20.12
N TRP A 277 -6.74 1.26 -19.31
CA TRP A 277 -5.46 1.98 -19.28
C TRP A 277 -4.85 2.17 -20.69
N THR A 278 -5.09 1.21 -21.59
CA THR A 278 -4.75 1.27 -23.01
C THR A 278 -5.40 2.41 -23.79
N SER A 279 -6.64 2.79 -23.46
CA SER A 279 -7.30 3.96 -24.05
C SER A 279 -6.74 5.28 -23.52
N LEU A 280 -6.27 5.30 -22.27
CA LEU A 280 -5.57 6.45 -21.70
C LEU A 280 -4.15 6.58 -22.28
N GLU A 281 -3.41 5.48 -22.44
CA GLU A 281 -2.14 5.44 -23.18
C GLU A 281 -2.31 6.00 -24.58
N HIS A 282 -3.32 5.54 -25.33
CA HIS A 282 -3.58 6.08 -26.65
C HIS A 282 -3.85 7.59 -26.65
N VAL A 283 -4.57 8.11 -25.65
CA VAL A 283 -4.80 9.56 -25.53
C VAL A 283 -3.53 10.32 -25.15
N ILE A 284 -2.71 9.77 -24.26
CA ILE A 284 -1.43 10.38 -23.85
C ILE A 284 -0.44 10.37 -25.03
N ASP A 285 -0.33 9.25 -25.76
CA ASP A 285 0.53 9.10 -26.93
C ASP A 285 0.08 10.01 -28.10
N VAL A 286 -1.22 10.27 -28.21
CA VAL A 286 -1.78 11.24 -29.17
C VAL A 286 -1.52 12.68 -28.73
N MET A 287 -1.46 12.95 -27.43
CA MET A 287 -1.25 14.30 -26.88
C MET A 287 0.23 14.70 -26.76
N ASP A 288 1.17 13.75 -26.68
CA ASP A 288 2.60 14.00 -26.59
C ASP A 288 3.43 12.98 -27.41
N PRO A 289 3.59 13.20 -28.74
CA PRO A 289 4.17 12.21 -29.66
C PRO A 289 5.69 11.99 -29.54
N VAL A 290 6.36 12.50 -28.50
CA VAL A 290 7.83 12.65 -28.46
C VAL A 290 8.59 11.34 -28.16
N SER A 291 7.93 10.20 -27.99
CA SER A 291 8.60 8.90 -27.77
C SER A 291 8.74 8.01 -29.00
N GLN A 292 8.31 8.43 -30.19
CA GLN A 292 8.63 7.72 -31.44
C GLN A 292 10.01 8.12 -31.96
N VAL A 293 11.06 7.67 -31.26
CA VAL A 293 12.37 7.52 -31.91
C VAL A 293 12.27 6.28 -32.80
N GLN A 294 12.01 6.50 -34.08
CA GLN A 294 12.28 5.51 -35.12
C GLN A 294 13.78 5.23 -35.13
N CYS A 295 14.18 4.00 -34.80
CA CYS A 295 15.46 3.47 -35.24
C CYS A 295 15.24 2.89 -36.64
N ASP A 296 15.79 3.60 -37.64
CA ASP A 296 16.23 3.01 -38.91
C ASP A 296 17.44 2.10 -38.67
#